data_AF-A0A316AHW0-F1
#
_entry.id   AF-A0A316AHW0-F1
#
_cell.length_a   1.000
_cell.length_b   1.000
_cell.length_c   1.000
_cell.angle_alpha   90.00
_cell.angle_beta   90.00
_cell.angle_gamma   90.00
#
_symmetry.space_group_name_H-M   'P 1'
#
loop_
_entity.id
_entity.type
_entity.pdbx_description
1 polymer ?
#
loop_
_entity_poly.entity_id
_entity_poly.type
_entity_poly.pdbx_seq_one_letter_code
_entity_poly.pdbx_strand_id
1 'polypeptide(L)' 'MGASDFIDLYMDFTEYLLHKKIDSTTFQKANPVRFQEWEKIFMLMHPDSFTAQKKFLINETRRRYPLSEGL' A
#
# COMPACT_ATOMS: atom_id res chain seq x y z
N MET A 1 0.89 -7.33 -22.14
CA MET A 1 1.61 -7.24 -20.86
C MET A 1 2.93 -6.54 -21.10
N GLY A 2 3.12 -5.37 -20.50
CA GLY A 2 4.37 -4.62 -20.55
C GLY A 2 5.33 -5.02 -19.43
N ALA A 3 6.59 -4.57 -19.47
CA ALA A 3 7.56 -4.82 -18.40
C ALA A 3 7.09 -4.30 -17.02
N SER A 4 6.25 -3.26 -17.01
CA SER A 4 5.60 -2.74 -15.79
C SER A 4 4.72 -3.79 -15.11
N ASP A 5 3.92 -4.53 -15.89
CA ASP A 5 3.00 -5.54 -15.36
C ASP A 5 3.75 -6.71 -14.68
N PHE A 6 5.00 -6.96 -15.06
CA PHE A 6 5.85 -7.96 -14.41
C PHE A 6 6.47 -7.44 -13.11
N ILE A 7 6.74 -6.13 -13.00
CA ILE A 7 7.29 -5.52 -11.78
C ILE A 7 6.21 -5.49 -10.70
N ASP A 8 4.96 -5.20 -11.07
CA ASP A 8 3.83 -5.15 -10.14
C ASP A 8 3.49 -6.53 -9.52
N LEU A 9 3.91 -7.64 -10.13
CA LEU A 9 3.76 -8.99 -9.56
C LEU A 9 4.75 -9.30 -8.43
N TYR A 10 5.86 -8.55 -8.32
CA TYR A 10 6.89 -8.72 -7.29
C TYR A 10 6.99 -7.54 -6.32
N MET A 11 6.15 -6.52 -6.51
CA MET A 11 6.10 -5.35 -5.63
C MET A 11 5.80 -5.78 -4.20
N ASP A 12 6.62 -5.31 -3.26
CA ASP A 12 6.35 -5.55 -1.85
C ASP A 12 5.28 -4.58 -1.32
N PHE A 13 4.62 -4.93 -0.22
CA PHE A 13 3.53 -4.10 0.32
C PHE A 13 4.01 -2.70 0.76
N THR A 14 5.25 -2.57 1.23
CA THR A 14 5.79 -1.27 1.66
C THR A 14 6.13 -0.37 0.48
N GLU A 15 6.67 -0.93 -0.61
CA GLU A 15 6.89 -0.27 -1.89
C GLU A 15 5.55 0.16 -2.50
N TYR A 16 4.53 -0.70 -2.42
CA TYR A 16 3.17 -0.33 -2.81
C TYR A 16 2.64 0.88 -2.03
N LEU A 17 2.78 0.87 -0.70
CA LEU A 17 2.35 2.00 0.14
C LEU A 17 3.11 3.28 -0.21
N LEU A 18 4.41 3.18 -0.49
CA LEU A 18 5.23 4.30 -0.97
C LEU A 18 4.67 4.88 -2.28
N HIS A 19 4.35 4.04 -3.27
CA HIS A 19 3.71 4.47 -4.52
C HIS A 19 2.33 5.10 -4.31
N LYS A 20 1.62 4.69 -3.25
CA LYS A 20 0.37 5.33 -2.83
C LYS A 20 0.57 6.57 -1.95
N LYS A 21 1.81 7.05 -1.77
CA LYS A 21 2.15 8.21 -0.93
C LYS A 21 1.69 8.02 0.53
N ILE A 22 1.84 6.81 1.05
CA ILE A 22 1.51 6.43 2.43
C ILE A 22 2.82 6.09 3.16
N ASP A 23 3.04 6.69 4.33
CA ASP A 23 4.16 6.34 5.20
C ASP A 23 3.88 5.01 5.90
N SER A 24 4.59 3.95 5.51
CA SER A 24 4.40 2.59 6.02
C SER A 24 4.70 2.50 7.52
N THR A 25 5.72 3.21 8.00
CA THR A 25 6.14 3.21 9.42
C THR A 25 5.06 3.82 10.32
N THR A 26 4.51 4.95 9.92
CA THR A 26 3.47 5.68 10.64
C THR A 26 2.16 4.90 10.60
N PHE A 27 1.81 4.33 9.45
CA PHE A 27 0.64 3.47 9.33
C PHE A 27 0.76 2.23 10.23
N GLN A 28 1.89 1.52 10.20
CA GLN A 28 2.12 0.33 11.02
C GLN A 28 2.07 0.65 12.52
N LYS A 29 2.70 1.75 12.96
CA LYS A 29 2.69 2.16 14.37
C LYS A 29 1.30 2.57 14.85
N ALA A 30 0.54 3.30 14.03
CA ALA A 30 -0.77 3.80 14.39
C ALA A 30 -1.88 2.73 14.30
N ASN A 31 -1.74 1.76 13.39
CA ASN A 31 -2.73 0.69 13.20
C ASN A 31 -2.09 -0.64 12.73
N PRO A 32 -1.41 -1.36 13.64
CA PRO A 32 -0.66 -2.57 13.30
C PRO A 32 -1.57 -3.70 12.81
N VAL A 33 -2.79 -3.81 13.34
CA VAL A 33 -3.75 -4.85 12.94
C VAL A 33 -4.17 -4.68 11.48
N ARG A 34 -4.56 -3.46 11.09
CA ARG A 34 -4.96 -3.18 9.69
C ARG A 34 -3.77 -3.28 8.74
N PHE A 35 -2.58 -2.84 9.17
CA PHE A 35 -1.37 -3.00 8.38
C PHE A 35 -1.12 -4.46 8.04
N GLN A 36 -1.12 -5.35 9.05
CA GLN A 36 -0.87 -6.78 8.85
C GLN A 36 -1.98 -7.46 8.05
N GLU A 37 -3.25 -7.07 8.26
CA GLU A 37 -4.37 -7.58 7.45
C GLU A 37 -4.17 -7.22 5.97
N TRP A 38 -3.85 -5.96 5.69
CA TRP A 38 -3.66 -5.49 4.32
C TRP A 38 -2.45 -6.12 3.64
N GLU A 39 -1.33 -6.24 4.36
CA GLU A 39 -0.13 -6.92 3.88
C GLU A 39 -0.45 -8.37 3.45
N LYS A 40 -1.18 -9.11 4.28
CA LYS A 40 -1.61 -10.48 3.95
C LYS A 40 -2.50 -10.53 2.72
N ILE A 41 -3.48 -9.63 2.61
CA ILE A 41 -4.39 -9.59 1.46
C ILE A 41 -3.64 -9.18 0.19
N PHE A 42 -2.71 -8.22 0.31
CA PHE A 42 -1.91 -7.72 -0.80
C PHE A 42 -1.08 -8.84 -1.44
N MET A 43 -0.46 -9.71 -0.63
CA MET A 43 0.30 -10.87 -1.14
C MET A 43 -0.53 -11.90 -1.91
N LEU A 44 -1.86 -11.85 -1.82
CA LEU A 44 -2.76 -12.82 -2.47
C LEU A 44 -3.31 -12.33 -3.81
N MET A 45 -3.00 -11.09 -4.23
CA MET A 45 -3.55 -10.52 -5.47
C MET A 45 -2.64 -9.45 -6.09
N HIS A 46 -2.90 -9.12 -7.36
CA HIS A 46 -2.21 -8.03 -8.05
C HIS A 46 -2.45 -6.67 -7.37
N PRO A 47 -1.47 -5.74 -7.34
CA PRO A 47 -1.62 -4.42 -6.71
C PRO A 47 -2.81 -3.60 -7.21
N ASP A 48 -3.16 -3.72 -8.50
CA ASP A 48 -4.34 -3.04 -9.05
C ASP A 48 -5.65 -3.59 -8.51
N SER A 49 -5.74 -4.91 -8.34
CA SER A 49 -6.92 -5.55 -7.75
C SER A 49 -7.08 -5.10 -6.30
N PHE A 50 -5.98 -5.08 -5.54
CA PHE A 50 -5.97 -4.56 -4.18
C PHE A 50 -6.40 -3.08 -4.13
N THR A 51 -5.85 -2.26 -5.03
CA THR A 51 -6.17 -0.83 -5.14
C THR A 51 -7.65 -0.61 -5.45
N ALA A 52 -8.22 -1.36 -6.38
CA ALA A 52 -9.63 -1.28 -6.74
C ALA A 52 -10.53 -1.63 -5.54
N GLN A 53 -10.24 -2.73 -4.86
CA GLN A 53 -11.03 -3.20 -3.71
C GLN A 53 -10.93 -2.27 -2.49
N LYS A 54 -9.77 -1.64 -2.28
CA LYS A 54 -9.50 -0.81 -1.09
C LYS A 54 -9.47 0.69 -1.37
N LYS A 55 -9.87 1.15 -2.57
CA LYS A 55 -9.70 2.53 -3.07
C LYS A 55 -10.03 3.62 -2.05
N PHE A 56 -11.20 3.54 -1.42
CA PHE A 56 -11.63 4.54 -0.44
C PHE A 56 -10.82 4.48 0.86
N LEU A 57 -10.50 3.28 1.33
CA LEU A 57 -9.67 3.09 2.51
C LEU A 57 -8.24 3.56 2.26
N ILE A 58 -7.66 3.27 1.10
CA ILE A 58 -6.33 3.78 0.71
C ILE A 58 -6.32 5.31 0.71
N ASN A 59 -7.37 5.95 0.19
CA ASN A 59 -7.50 7.41 0.22
C ASN A 59 -7.63 7.98 1.64
N GLU A 60 -8.32 7.30 2.54
CA GLU A 60 -8.39 7.66 3.95
C GLU A 60 -7.03 7.48 4.64
N THR A 61 -6.40 6.31 4.48
CA THR A 61 -5.08 5.98 5.02
C THR A 61 -4.02 6.98 4.56
N ARG A 62 -4.00 7.36 3.27
CA ARG A 62 -3.11 8.38 2.72
C ARG A 62 -3.26 9.77 3.35
N ARG A 63 -4.47 10.16 3.73
CA ARG A 63 -4.71 11.44 4.41
C ARG A 63 -4.27 11.40 5.87
N ARG A 64 -4.34 10.22 6.52
CA ARG A 64 -3.96 10.03 7.92
C ARG A 64 -2.46 9.81 8.12
N TYR A 65 -1.84 9.08 7.21
CA TYR A 65 -0.43 8.72 7.25
C TYR A 65 0.22 9.11 5.92
N PRO A 66 0.19 10.40 5.54
CA PRO A 66 0.84 10.85 4.32
C PRO A 66 2.31 10.50 4.40
N LEU A 67 2.89 10.07 3.28
CA LEU A 67 4.34 10.05 3.15
C LEU A 67 4.82 11.48 3.38
N SER A 68 5.41 11.75 4.55
CA SER A 68 6.03 13.03 4.81
C SER A 68 7.14 13.20 3.79
N GLU A 69 7.17 14.35 3.11
CA GLU A 69 8.39 14.79 2.44
C GLU A 69 9.41 15.04 3.57
N GLY A 70 10.14 13.98 3.94
CA GLY A 70 11.20 14.07 4.91
C GLY A 70 12.40 14.77 4.27
N LEU A 71 12.53 16.07 4.58
CA LEU A 71 13.74 16.91 4.67
C LEU A 71 14.76 16.85 3.52
#